data_AF-A0A939RU87-F1
#
_entry.id   AF-A0A939RU87-F1
#
_cell.length_a   1.000
_cell.length_b   1.000
_cell.length_c   1.000
_cell.angle_alpha   90.00
_cell.angle_beta   90.00
_cell.angle_gamma   90.00
#
_symmetry.space_group_name_H-M   'P 1'
#
loop_
_entity.id
_entity.type
_entity.pdbx_description
1 polymer ?
#
loop_
_entity_poly.entity_id
_entity_poly.type
_entity_poly.pdbx_seq_one_letter_code
_entity_poly.pdbx_strand_id
1 'polypeptide(L)'
;MNVELLAISDLEQKIASCLNLEPYFDRNDKTPFTDGHIDIYETKSRSKGHFVGRVTAQIKGQQIPKKRRRTASFSIKRVDLEGFVRLKTTVLFLVNFVQRPRDGHGAVFLPHYVTLSPFKLRQILEDMSPKQATKAVQLKKLPTDEAGIEQVVRFAKETQLESPELGFDPDIFEKASALTVFSDEPLDFSGPIALRREETNFTLVVTTIAGGRIAIPGEFDLIPQDLEPEIVPLVFGAGGVTYSAVTRSRIDEETVELRLSDALSFTMKDPELGLRGAMSWTSQEFLADALRDLTFIMHSWENSGFEVDGQKVTFEFSKPENHEEMREYRDHLAKLSSVLLHFGADPALVALDEITPNQHEQLSNLHDVISGDKEIPERYQGGGRIRQRVGHWGMELVVLAPTDETPARIVSLFDAGLSHHFAVAQDDDPTQNGYSIITPYDILPKEELPNTLNLDLGRIVSAYTQIASYSTTLSYANHMVLSLIHASDIDERRVEAFLHAASELNDWIIGEDGEQPIHLINRWQIECRRRTLTDTEKTSVRALKLKASRGEVEDGERIALCCAILLEDRDETRFLWDALAASKRSALEGWPIGNLLQTLI
;
A
#
# COMPACT_ATOMS: atom_id res chain seq x y z
N MET A 1 -48.41 28.44 -37.38
CA MET A 1 -46.97 28.66 -37.13
C MET A 1 -46.28 27.31 -37.31
N ASN A 2 -45.35 27.17 -38.24
CA ASN A 2 -44.62 25.92 -38.41
C ASN A 2 -43.54 25.85 -37.32
N VAL A 3 -43.84 25.10 -36.27
CA VAL A 3 -43.01 25.00 -35.06
C VAL A 3 -41.65 24.37 -35.35
N GLU A 4 -41.64 23.33 -36.18
CA GLU A 4 -40.44 22.59 -36.55
C GLU A 4 -39.51 23.47 -37.39
N LEU A 5 -40.05 24.20 -38.37
CA LEU A 5 -39.28 25.15 -39.18
C LEU A 5 -38.63 26.26 -38.31
N LEU A 6 -39.33 26.74 -37.28
CA LEU A 6 -38.77 27.75 -36.38
C LEU A 6 -37.68 27.19 -35.47
N ALA A 7 -37.84 25.95 -34.98
CA ALA A 7 -36.83 25.25 -34.20
C ALA A 7 -35.55 25.02 -35.00
N ILE A 8 -35.68 24.55 -36.25
CA ILE A 8 -34.55 24.37 -37.17
C ILE A 8 -33.84 25.71 -37.39
N SER A 9 -34.58 26.78 -37.69
CA SER A 9 -33.99 28.10 -37.97
C SER A 9 -33.20 28.67 -36.79
N ASP A 10 -33.71 28.55 -35.55
CA ASP A 10 -33.01 29.02 -34.35
C ASP A 10 -31.71 28.23 -34.11
N LEU A 11 -31.78 26.91 -34.25
CA LEU A 11 -30.63 26.04 -34.05
C LEU A 11 -29.57 26.21 -35.15
N GLU A 12 -30.00 26.32 -36.41
CA GLU A 12 -29.13 26.57 -37.56
C GLU A 12 -28.34 27.87 -37.36
N GLN A 13 -29.00 28.94 -36.90
CA GLN A 13 -28.34 30.21 -36.61
C GLN A 13 -27.28 30.09 -35.51
N LYS A 14 -27.59 29.38 -34.41
CA LYS A 14 -26.67 29.19 -33.27
C LYS A 14 -25.47 28.32 -33.61
N ILE A 15 -25.65 27.30 -34.44
CA ILE A 15 -24.56 26.39 -34.83
C ILE A 15 -23.72 27.05 -35.93
N ALA A 16 -24.35 27.75 -36.88
CA ALA A 16 -23.63 28.43 -37.96
C ALA A 16 -22.69 29.56 -37.47
N SER A 17 -22.97 30.15 -36.30
CA SER A 17 -22.05 31.11 -35.67
C SER A 17 -20.76 30.46 -35.15
N CYS A 18 -20.77 29.16 -34.87
CA CYS A 18 -19.57 28.43 -34.48
C CYS A 18 -18.68 28.23 -35.72
N LEU A 19 -17.50 28.87 -35.72
CA LEU A 19 -16.67 28.97 -36.94
C LEU A 19 -16.17 27.61 -37.45
N ASN A 20 -16.05 26.62 -36.57
CA ASN A 20 -15.60 25.27 -36.88
C ASN A 20 -16.73 24.27 -37.13
N LEU A 21 -18.00 24.70 -37.06
CA LEU A 21 -19.16 23.85 -37.31
C LEU A 21 -19.93 24.34 -38.54
N GLU A 22 -20.54 23.39 -39.24
CA GLU A 22 -21.43 23.69 -40.37
C GLU A 22 -22.71 22.85 -40.27
N PRO A 23 -23.87 23.47 -40.01
CA PRO A 23 -25.14 22.75 -39.91
C PRO A 23 -25.74 22.47 -41.29
N TYR A 24 -26.21 21.25 -41.49
CA TYR A 24 -26.98 20.81 -42.66
C TYR A 24 -28.29 20.17 -42.16
N PHE A 25 -29.34 21.00 -42.02
CA PHE A 25 -30.64 20.58 -41.51
C PHE A 25 -31.71 20.58 -42.58
N ASP A 26 -32.46 19.49 -42.66
CA ASP A 26 -33.46 19.27 -43.68
C ASP A 26 -34.79 19.94 -43.29
N ARG A 27 -35.43 20.63 -44.25
CA ARG A 27 -36.71 21.33 -44.03
C ARG A 27 -37.84 20.62 -44.75
N ASN A 28 -38.84 20.16 -43.99
CA ASN A 28 -39.99 19.39 -44.50
C ASN A 28 -39.61 18.05 -45.17
N ASP A 29 -38.45 17.48 -44.86
CA ASP A 29 -38.02 16.19 -45.40
C ASP A 29 -38.56 15.02 -44.57
N LYS A 30 -38.75 13.85 -45.20
CA LYS A 30 -39.16 12.59 -44.58
C LYS A 30 -37.97 11.65 -44.46
N THR A 31 -36.83 12.16 -44.04
CA THR A 31 -35.65 11.36 -43.72
C THR A 31 -35.97 10.43 -42.54
N PRO A 32 -35.68 9.12 -42.64
CA PRO A 32 -35.85 8.22 -41.51
C PRO A 32 -34.95 8.63 -40.34
N PHE A 33 -35.54 8.74 -39.14
CA PHE A 33 -34.89 8.90 -37.83
C PHE A 33 -34.09 10.18 -37.53
N THR A 34 -33.59 10.95 -38.49
CA THR A 34 -32.80 12.19 -38.26
C THR A 34 -33.26 13.35 -39.14
N ASP A 35 -33.08 14.59 -38.66
CA ASP A 35 -33.46 15.82 -39.40
C ASP A 35 -32.24 16.55 -40.01
N GLY A 36 -31.07 15.89 -40.04
CA GLY A 36 -29.87 16.42 -40.65
C GLY A 36 -28.59 16.03 -39.91
N HIS A 37 -27.53 16.82 -40.11
CA HIS A 37 -26.23 16.60 -39.50
C HIS A 37 -25.45 17.91 -39.31
N ILE A 38 -24.35 17.83 -38.58
CA ILE A 38 -23.40 18.92 -38.35
C ILE A 38 -22.01 18.41 -38.75
N ASP A 39 -21.35 19.14 -39.63
CA ASP A 39 -19.96 18.89 -40.02
C ASP A 39 -19.01 19.68 -39.11
N ILE A 40 -17.90 19.04 -38.76
CA ILE A 40 -16.88 19.56 -37.85
C ILE A 40 -15.58 19.75 -38.62
N TYR A 41 -14.95 20.90 -38.44
CA TYR A 41 -13.67 21.25 -39.07
C TYR A 41 -12.61 21.61 -38.02
N GLU A 42 -11.34 21.46 -38.36
CA GLU A 42 -10.22 21.89 -37.51
C GLU A 42 -10.03 23.41 -37.54
N THR A 43 -10.32 24.01 -38.69
CA THR A 43 -10.09 25.43 -38.94
C THR A 43 -11.33 26.11 -39.49
N LYS A 44 -11.39 27.42 -39.26
CA LYS A 44 -12.45 28.33 -39.74
C LYS A 44 -12.57 28.38 -41.27
N SER A 45 -11.57 27.85 -42.00
CA SER A 45 -11.58 27.79 -43.46
C SER A 45 -12.62 26.82 -44.02
N ARG A 46 -13.09 25.86 -43.20
CA ARG A 46 -14.05 24.79 -43.58
C ARG A 46 -13.68 24.06 -44.88
N SER A 47 -12.40 24.01 -45.20
CA SER A 47 -11.93 23.33 -46.41
C SER A 47 -12.05 21.80 -46.22
N LYS A 48 -12.22 21.07 -47.33
CA LYS A 48 -12.27 19.61 -47.32
C LYS A 48 -11.06 18.96 -46.65
N GLY A 49 -9.88 19.58 -46.71
CA GLY A 49 -8.65 19.09 -46.09
C GLY A 49 -8.63 19.20 -44.55
N HIS A 50 -9.54 19.98 -43.97
CA HIS A 50 -9.66 20.17 -42.51
C HIS A 50 -10.95 19.55 -41.94
N PHE A 51 -11.60 18.65 -42.69
CA PHE A 51 -12.79 17.95 -42.21
C PHE A 51 -12.42 16.93 -41.13
N VAL A 52 -13.02 17.07 -39.95
CA VAL A 52 -12.76 16.22 -38.77
C VAL A 52 -13.76 15.07 -38.68
N GLY A 53 -15.02 15.34 -39.03
CA GLY A 53 -16.09 14.36 -38.89
C GLY A 53 -17.47 14.99 -38.94
N ARG A 54 -18.47 14.12 -38.78
CA ARG A 54 -19.89 14.45 -38.90
C ARG A 54 -20.68 13.83 -37.76
N VAL A 55 -21.64 14.58 -37.22
CA VAL A 55 -22.57 14.12 -36.18
C VAL A 55 -23.99 14.30 -36.67
N THR A 56 -24.83 13.27 -36.56
CA THR A 56 -26.24 13.37 -36.95
C THR A 56 -27.04 14.13 -35.90
N ALA A 57 -28.07 14.85 -36.35
CA ALA A 57 -28.93 15.65 -35.49
C ALA A 57 -30.40 15.24 -35.65
N GLN A 58 -31.11 15.16 -34.53
CA GLN A 58 -32.58 15.11 -34.50
C GLN A 58 -33.08 16.39 -33.85
N ILE A 59 -34.02 17.08 -34.48
CA ILE A 59 -34.54 18.38 -34.03
C ILE A 59 -36.02 18.25 -33.72
N LYS A 60 -36.42 18.60 -32.49
CA LYS A 60 -37.82 18.63 -32.08
C LYS A 60 -38.17 20.04 -31.61
N GLY A 61 -39.25 20.60 -32.16
CA GLY A 61 -39.80 21.89 -31.72
C GLY A 61 -41.03 21.69 -30.83
N GLN A 62 -41.11 22.43 -29.71
CA GLN A 62 -42.27 22.36 -28.83
C GLN A 62 -42.67 23.75 -28.30
N GLN A 63 -43.96 24.09 -28.41
CA GLN A 63 -44.51 25.29 -27.78
C GLN A 63 -44.79 25.01 -26.31
N ILE A 64 -44.23 25.81 -25.41
CA ILE A 64 -44.44 25.64 -23.97
C ILE A 64 -45.06 26.90 -23.32
N PRO A 65 -45.95 26.74 -22.32
CA PRO A 65 -46.45 27.87 -21.54
C PRO A 65 -45.33 28.59 -20.77
N LYS A 66 -45.48 29.89 -20.53
CA LYS A 66 -44.50 30.73 -19.79
C LYS A 66 -44.11 30.16 -18.41
N LYS A 67 -45.03 29.43 -17.76
CA LYS A 67 -44.82 28.77 -16.45
C LYS A 67 -44.02 27.46 -16.51
N ARG A 68 -43.76 26.90 -17.70
CA ARG A 68 -43.12 25.59 -17.92
C ARG A 68 -41.70 25.68 -18.51
N ARG A 69 -40.98 26.76 -18.25
CA ARG A 69 -39.59 27.00 -18.74
C ARG A 69 -38.52 25.96 -18.29
N ARG A 70 -38.91 24.89 -17.59
CA ARG A 70 -38.02 23.83 -17.06
C ARG A 70 -38.40 22.45 -17.60
N THR A 71 -38.49 22.28 -18.92
CA THR A 71 -38.55 20.92 -19.49
C THR A 71 -37.14 20.34 -19.50
N ALA A 72 -36.83 19.54 -18.49
CA ALA A 72 -35.57 18.81 -18.36
C ALA A 72 -35.60 17.43 -19.03
N SER A 73 -36.73 17.00 -19.62
CA SER A 73 -36.84 15.67 -20.22
C SER A 73 -37.70 15.61 -21.48
N PHE A 74 -37.44 14.61 -22.32
CA PHE A 74 -38.17 14.33 -23.55
C PHE A 74 -38.39 12.82 -23.73
N SER A 75 -39.60 12.42 -24.14
CA SER A 75 -39.94 11.00 -24.32
C SER A 75 -39.66 10.56 -25.76
N ILE A 76 -38.80 9.56 -25.91
CA ILE A 76 -38.38 9.00 -27.20
C ILE A 76 -39.03 7.61 -27.36
N LYS A 77 -39.48 7.28 -28.58
CA LYS A 77 -40.03 5.94 -28.87
C LYS A 77 -38.91 4.90 -28.95
N ARG A 78 -39.21 3.67 -28.54
CA ARG A 78 -38.28 2.53 -28.64
C ARG A 78 -37.72 2.35 -30.06
N VAL A 79 -38.59 2.45 -31.07
CA VAL A 79 -38.20 2.32 -32.49
C VAL A 79 -37.20 3.40 -32.93
N ASP A 80 -37.29 4.60 -32.36
CA ASP A 80 -36.35 5.69 -32.67
C ASP A 80 -35.02 5.44 -31.97
N LEU A 81 -35.03 4.99 -30.69
CA LEU A 81 -33.83 4.61 -29.95
C LEU A 81 -33.06 3.47 -30.65
N GLU A 82 -33.77 2.42 -31.09
CA GLU A 82 -33.20 1.32 -31.86
C GLU A 82 -32.67 1.78 -33.23
N GLY A 83 -33.30 2.80 -33.83
CA GLY A 83 -32.80 3.48 -35.02
C GLY A 83 -31.48 4.22 -34.75
N PHE A 84 -31.40 4.98 -33.67
CA PHE A 84 -30.22 5.75 -33.30
C PHE A 84 -29.00 4.88 -33.03
N VAL A 85 -29.17 3.66 -32.48
CA VAL A 85 -28.05 2.70 -32.31
C VAL A 85 -27.32 2.43 -33.63
N ARG A 86 -28.07 2.35 -34.74
CA ARG A 86 -27.51 2.09 -36.08
C ARG A 86 -26.78 3.29 -36.68
N LEU A 87 -26.99 4.47 -36.12
CA LEU A 87 -26.37 5.74 -36.54
C LEU A 87 -25.14 6.09 -35.70
N LYS A 88 -24.70 5.19 -34.81
CA LYS A 88 -23.68 5.40 -33.78
C LYS A 88 -24.07 6.49 -32.78
N THR A 89 -23.83 7.76 -33.12
CA THR A 89 -24.14 8.90 -32.26
C THR A 89 -25.09 9.85 -32.94
N THR A 90 -26.18 10.19 -32.26
CA THR A 90 -27.10 11.26 -32.68
C THR A 90 -27.25 12.29 -31.55
N VAL A 91 -27.19 13.59 -31.87
CA VAL A 91 -27.55 14.64 -30.91
C VAL A 91 -29.01 15.00 -31.11
N LEU A 92 -29.82 14.78 -30.07
CA LEU A 92 -31.21 15.21 -30.06
C LEU A 92 -31.29 16.62 -29.48
N PHE A 93 -31.78 17.56 -30.28
CA PHE A 93 -32.09 18.92 -29.87
C PHE A 93 -33.60 19.09 -29.67
N LEU A 94 -34.00 19.61 -28.51
CA LEU A 94 -35.36 20.04 -28.22
C LEU A 94 -35.39 21.56 -28.09
N VAL A 95 -36.00 22.24 -29.05
CA VAL A 95 -36.17 23.70 -29.04
C VAL A 95 -37.55 24.05 -28.50
N ASN A 96 -37.56 24.44 -27.23
CA ASN A 96 -38.75 24.95 -26.57
C ASN A 96 -38.93 26.43 -26.89
N PHE A 97 -40.12 26.87 -27.31
CA PHE A 97 -40.37 28.30 -27.54
C PHE A 97 -41.55 28.83 -26.73
N VAL A 98 -41.36 30.05 -26.21
CA VAL A 98 -42.33 30.78 -25.38
C VAL A 98 -42.70 32.08 -26.08
N GLN A 99 -44.00 32.27 -26.34
CA GLN A 99 -44.52 33.48 -26.98
C GLN A 99 -44.42 34.69 -26.03
N ARG A 100 -43.91 35.84 -26.51
CA ARG A 100 -43.84 37.07 -25.71
C ARG A 100 -45.24 37.73 -25.63
N PRO A 101 -45.70 38.19 -24.45
CA PRO A 101 -47.00 38.84 -24.33
C PRO A 101 -46.88 40.35 -24.63
N ARG A 102 -47.68 40.78 -25.61
CA ARG A 102 -47.97 42.15 -26.08
C ARG A 102 -46.97 42.76 -27.10
N ASP A 103 -47.54 42.99 -28.28
CA ASP A 103 -47.19 43.97 -29.32
C ASP A 103 -45.96 43.74 -30.21
N GLY A 104 -45.54 42.50 -30.48
CA GLY A 104 -44.55 42.27 -31.52
C GLY A 104 -44.23 40.80 -31.77
N HIS A 105 -44.11 40.45 -33.04
CA HIS A 105 -43.72 39.15 -33.56
C HIS A 105 -42.39 38.67 -32.95
N GLY A 106 -42.43 37.94 -31.83
CA GLY A 106 -41.21 37.43 -31.19
C GLY A 106 -41.48 36.28 -30.22
N ALA A 107 -40.77 35.17 -30.42
CA ALA A 107 -40.71 34.05 -29.50
C ALA A 107 -39.33 34.00 -28.83
N VAL A 108 -39.25 33.50 -27.60
CA VAL A 108 -37.97 33.15 -26.96
C VAL A 108 -37.74 31.67 -27.18
N PHE A 109 -36.65 31.30 -27.85
CA PHE A 109 -36.22 29.92 -28.07
C PHE A 109 -35.25 29.47 -26.98
N LEU A 110 -35.47 28.27 -26.47
CA LEU A 110 -34.73 27.66 -25.37
C LEU A 110 -34.28 26.26 -25.83
N PRO A 111 -33.18 26.16 -26.60
CA PRO A 111 -32.65 24.89 -27.05
C PRO A 111 -32.08 24.09 -25.87
N HIS A 112 -32.46 22.81 -25.84
CA HIS A 112 -31.90 21.79 -24.97
C HIS A 112 -31.36 20.66 -25.83
N TYR A 113 -30.43 19.86 -25.31
CA TYR A 113 -29.83 18.76 -26.05
C TYR A 113 -29.64 17.52 -25.17
N VAL A 114 -29.49 16.38 -25.84
CA VAL A 114 -28.87 15.18 -25.27
C VAL A 114 -28.07 14.49 -26.36
N THR A 115 -26.84 14.11 -26.04
CA THR A 115 -26.03 13.23 -26.89
C THR A 115 -26.46 11.79 -26.66
N LEU A 116 -27.03 11.16 -27.67
CA LEU A 116 -27.39 9.75 -27.67
C LEU A 116 -26.21 8.95 -28.23
N SER A 117 -25.24 8.65 -27.36
CA SER A 117 -24.06 7.85 -27.69
C SER A 117 -24.35 6.34 -27.69
N PRO A 118 -23.53 5.50 -28.34
CA PRO A 118 -23.70 4.06 -28.34
C PRO A 118 -23.84 3.43 -26.94
N PHE A 119 -22.95 3.76 -25.99
CA PHE A 119 -23.05 3.22 -24.62
C PHE A 119 -24.34 3.71 -23.92
N LYS A 120 -24.71 4.99 -24.09
CA LYS A 120 -25.91 5.55 -23.48
C LYS A 120 -27.19 4.96 -24.06
N LEU A 121 -27.25 4.75 -25.37
CA LEU A 121 -28.39 4.12 -26.04
C LEU A 121 -28.57 2.68 -25.60
N ARG A 122 -27.48 1.92 -25.44
CA ARG A 122 -27.53 0.56 -24.89
C ARG A 122 -28.11 0.56 -23.48
N GLN A 123 -27.58 1.39 -22.58
CA GLN A 123 -28.07 1.50 -21.20
C GLN A 123 -29.57 1.85 -21.17
N ILE A 124 -29.99 2.84 -21.96
CA ILE A 124 -31.40 3.24 -22.06
C ILE A 124 -32.30 2.06 -22.50
N LEU A 125 -31.87 1.27 -23.48
CA LEU A 125 -32.64 0.14 -24.01
C LEU A 125 -32.68 -1.04 -23.04
N GLU A 126 -31.60 -1.29 -22.29
CA GLU A 126 -31.53 -2.29 -21.22
C GLU A 126 -32.45 -1.93 -20.05
N ASP A 127 -32.54 -0.65 -19.69
CA ASP A 127 -33.45 -0.14 -18.66
C ASP A 127 -34.93 -0.14 -19.07
N MET A 128 -35.24 -0.43 -20.33
CA MET A 128 -36.62 -0.48 -20.83
C MET A 128 -37.16 -1.90 -20.77
N SER A 129 -38.24 -2.11 -20.01
CA SER A 129 -38.95 -3.40 -20.03
C SER A 129 -39.37 -3.78 -21.47
N PRO A 130 -39.46 -5.07 -21.83
CA PRO A 130 -39.68 -5.50 -23.23
C PRO A 130 -40.91 -4.90 -23.92
N LYS A 131 -41.95 -4.54 -23.17
CA LYS A 131 -43.20 -3.96 -23.69
C LYS A 131 -43.26 -2.43 -23.63
N GLN A 132 -42.26 -1.78 -23.05
CA GLN A 132 -42.23 -0.33 -22.93
C GLN A 132 -42.01 0.33 -24.29
N ALA A 133 -42.96 1.15 -24.73
CA ALA A 133 -42.95 1.79 -26.05
C ALA A 133 -42.15 3.10 -26.10
N THR A 134 -41.95 3.77 -24.96
CA THR A 134 -41.25 5.07 -24.88
C THR A 134 -40.43 5.17 -23.60
N LYS A 135 -39.33 5.93 -23.62
CA LYS A 135 -38.52 6.26 -22.44
C LYS A 135 -38.23 7.76 -22.42
N ALA A 136 -38.40 8.38 -21.27
CA ALA A 136 -38.01 9.77 -21.05
C ALA A 136 -36.50 9.85 -20.81
N VAL A 137 -35.81 10.69 -21.57
CA VAL A 137 -34.39 11.03 -21.38
C VAL A 137 -34.27 12.44 -20.83
N GLN A 138 -33.27 12.68 -19.98
CA GLN A 138 -32.98 14.01 -19.48
C GLN A 138 -32.19 14.82 -20.53
N LEU A 139 -32.48 16.11 -20.63
CA LEU A 139 -31.89 17.06 -21.56
C LEU A 139 -31.14 18.14 -20.78
N LYS A 140 -29.94 18.50 -21.25
CA LYS A 140 -29.18 19.65 -20.78
C LYS A 140 -29.57 20.91 -21.57
N LYS A 141 -29.41 22.09 -20.97
CA LYS A 141 -29.54 23.35 -21.74
C LYS A 141 -28.39 23.45 -22.71
N LEU A 142 -28.65 23.83 -23.97
CA LEU A 142 -27.57 24.11 -24.90
C LEU A 142 -26.79 25.35 -24.44
N PRO A 143 -25.45 25.32 -24.44
CA PRO A 143 -24.64 26.49 -24.15
C PRO A 143 -24.99 27.69 -25.04
N THR A 144 -24.74 28.89 -24.54
CA THR A 144 -25.04 30.13 -25.26
C THR A 144 -23.84 30.70 -26.00
N ASP A 145 -22.63 30.32 -25.59
CA ASP A 145 -21.37 30.69 -26.23
C ASP A 145 -20.94 29.64 -27.26
N GLU A 146 -20.13 30.07 -28.23
CA GLU A 146 -19.67 29.24 -29.34
C GLU A 146 -18.79 28.06 -28.87
N ALA A 147 -17.96 28.28 -27.85
CA ALA A 147 -17.05 27.25 -27.34
C ALA A 147 -17.81 26.08 -26.71
N GLY A 148 -18.82 26.37 -25.89
CA GLY A 148 -19.69 25.34 -25.31
C GLY A 148 -20.48 24.57 -26.35
N ILE A 149 -21.02 25.24 -27.38
CA ILE A 149 -21.73 24.55 -28.48
C ILE A 149 -20.76 23.63 -29.25
N GLU A 150 -19.56 24.12 -29.54
CA GLU A 150 -18.51 23.33 -30.20
C GLU A 150 -18.09 22.12 -29.36
N GLN A 151 -17.94 22.29 -28.04
CA GLN A 151 -17.63 21.19 -27.12
C GLN A 151 -18.68 20.09 -27.15
N VAL A 152 -19.97 20.43 -27.13
CA VAL A 152 -21.08 19.46 -27.23
C VAL A 152 -20.98 18.62 -28.51
N VAL A 153 -20.75 19.28 -29.65
CA VAL A 153 -20.70 18.59 -30.95
C VAL A 153 -19.42 17.77 -31.10
N ARG A 154 -18.28 18.26 -30.62
CA ARG A 154 -17.01 17.50 -30.60
C ARG A 154 -17.09 16.29 -29.67
N PHE A 155 -17.65 16.45 -28.48
CA PHE A 155 -17.93 15.33 -27.58
C PHE A 155 -18.76 14.26 -28.29
N ALA A 156 -19.86 14.65 -28.93
CA ALA A 156 -20.70 13.72 -29.69
C ALA A 156 -19.91 12.97 -30.79
N LYS A 157 -18.99 13.64 -31.49
CA LYS A 157 -18.10 12.97 -32.45
C LYS A 157 -17.20 11.94 -31.77
N GLU A 158 -16.57 12.26 -30.64
CA GLU A 158 -15.65 11.31 -29.99
C GLU A 158 -16.40 10.07 -29.47
N THR A 159 -17.67 10.20 -29.07
CA THR A 159 -18.50 9.05 -28.70
C THR A 159 -18.76 8.06 -29.85
N GLN A 160 -18.46 8.39 -31.11
CA GLN A 160 -18.58 7.45 -32.23
C GLN A 160 -17.54 6.31 -32.18
N LEU A 161 -16.52 6.46 -31.31
CA LEU A 161 -15.56 5.40 -30.98
C LEU A 161 -16.15 4.34 -30.04
N GLU A 162 -17.22 4.67 -29.30
CA GLU A 162 -17.90 3.73 -28.41
C GLU A 162 -18.41 2.55 -29.24
N SER A 163 -17.97 1.35 -28.85
CA SER A 163 -18.33 0.11 -29.53
C SER A 163 -18.84 -0.88 -28.49
N PRO A 164 -20.12 -0.76 -28.10
CA PRO A 164 -20.68 -1.53 -27.01
C PRO A 164 -20.52 -3.06 -27.22
N GLU A 165 -20.50 -3.56 -28.46
CA GLU A 165 -20.42 -4.99 -28.80
C GLU A 165 -19.07 -5.63 -28.51
N LEU A 166 -17.99 -4.84 -28.43
CA LEU A 166 -16.63 -5.36 -28.22
C LEU A 166 -16.34 -5.80 -26.77
N GLY A 167 -17.20 -5.44 -25.82
CA GLY A 167 -16.94 -5.70 -24.40
C GLY A 167 -15.76 -4.88 -23.86
N PHE A 168 -15.22 -5.30 -22.72
CA PHE A 168 -14.07 -4.69 -22.06
C PHE A 168 -12.98 -5.75 -21.84
N ASP A 169 -11.77 -5.45 -22.30
CA ASP A 169 -10.58 -6.29 -22.15
C ASP A 169 -9.57 -5.54 -21.25
N PRO A 170 -9.30 -6.01 -20.01
CA PRO A 170 -8.40 -5.36 -19.07
C PRO A 170 -6.96 -5.22 -19.59
N ASP A 171 -6.50 -6.14 -20.45
CA ASP A 171 -5.13 -6.17 -20.98
C ASP A 171 -4.80 -4.95 -21.85
N ILE A 172 -5.82 -4.15 -22.21
CA ILE A 172 -5.63 -2.91 -22.95
C ILE A 172 -4.80 -1.87 -22.16
N PHE A 173 -4.87 -1.90 -20.83
CA PHE A 173 -4.15 -0.94 -19.99
C PHE A 173 -2.63 -1.18 -19.98
N GLU A 174 -2.19 -2.43 -20.13
CA GLU A 174 -0.76 -2.75 -20.28
C GLU A 174 -0.16 -2.16 -21.57
N LYS A 175 -1.01 -1.89 -22.57
CA LYS A 175 -0.63 -1.34 -23.88
C LYS A 175 -1.02 0.13 -24.03
N ALA A 176 -1.47 0.79 -22.97
CA ALA A 176 -1.91 2.17 -23.00
C ALA A 176 -0.72 3.15 -22.97
N SER A 177 -0.77 4.17 -23.82
CA SER A 177 0.15 5.32 -23.78
C SER A 177 -0.51 6.57 -23.19
N ALA A 178 -1.83 6.68 -23.27
CA ALA A 178 -2.60 7.78 -22.69
C ALA A 178 -4.05 7.38 -22.44
N LEU A 179 -4.64 8.00 -21.42
CA LEU A 179 -6.08 7.98 -21.16
C LEU A 179 -6.64 9.37 -21.43
N THR A 180 -7.70 9.47 -22.24
CA THR A 180 -8.33 10.76 -22.55
C THR A 180 -9.81 10.72 -22.23
N VAL A 181 -10.26 11.62 -21.37
CA VAL A 181 -11.66 11.82 -21.05
C VAL A 181 -12.22 12.91 -21.95
N PHE A 182 -13.28 12.61 -22.69
CA PHE A 182 -14.04 13.62 -23.42
C PHE A 182 -15.38 13.83 -22.75
N SER A 183 -15.79 15.07 -22.58
CA SER A 183 -17.05 15.46 -21.95
C SER A 183 -17.69 16.64 -22.67
N ASP A 184 -19.00 16.80 -22.49
CA ASP A 184 -19.76 17.93 -23.06
C ASP A 184 -19.64 19.24 -22.27
N GLU A 185 -19.07 19.17 -21.07
CA GLU A 185 -18.77 20.29 -20.17
C GLU A 185 -17.36 20.12 -19.57
N PRO A 186 -16.64 21.21 -19.24
CA PRO A 186 -15.34 21.11 -18.57
C PRO A 186 -15.41 20.29 -17.28
N LEU A 187 -14.40 19.45 -17.04
CA LEU A 187 -14.26 18.68 -15.81
C LEU A 187 -13.34 19.41 -14.83
N ASP A 188 -13.71 19.38 -13.55
CA ASP A 188 -12.94 19.98 -12.47
C ASP A 188 -12.03 18.93 -11.81
N PHE A 189 -10.74 19.03 -12.09
CA PHE A 189 -9.71 18.12 -11.57
C PHE A 189 -9.07 18.61 -10.26
N SER A 190 -9.67 19.57 -9.56
CA SER A 190 -9.19 20.00 -8.24
C SER A 190 -9.32 18.90 -7.18
N GLY A 191 -10.23 17.95 -7.37
CA GLY A 191 -10.48 16.80 -6.50
C GLY A 191 -10.81 15.51 -7.26
N PRO A 192 -11.10 14.41 -6.54
CA PRO A 192 -11.54 13.17 -7.16
C PRO A 192 -12.84 13.36 -7.94
N ILE A 193 -12.88 12.83 -9.17
CA ILE A 193 -14.05 12.95 -10.06
C ILE A 193 -14.69 11.58 -10.25
N ALA A 194 -15.94 11.44 -9.82
CA ALA A 194 -16.75 10.28 -10.16
C ALA A 194 -17.39 10.48 -11.55
N LEU A 195 -16.94 9.73 -12.54
CA LEU A 195 -17.51 9.69 -13.87
C LEU A 195 -18.60 8.61 -13.93
N ARG A 196 -19.85 9.06 -13.80
CA ARG A 196 -21.07 8.24 -13.86
C ARG A 196 -21.96 8.75 -14.99
N ARG A 197 -22.38 7.88 -15.92
CA ARG A 197 -23.11 8.31 -17.14
C ARG A 197 -24.50 8.89 -16.88
N GLU A 198 -25.05 8.62 -15.71
CA GLU A 198 -26.31 9.20 -15.25
C GLU A 198 -26.18 10.69 -14.89
N GLU A 199 -24.99 11.09 -14.45
CA GLU A 199 -24.71 12.43 -13.91
C GLU A 199 -23.89 13.27 -14.91
N THR A 200 -22.87 12.65 -15.51
CA THR A 200 -21.89 13.30 -16.39
C THR A 200 -21.91 12.66 -17.77
N ASN A 201 -22.02 13.47 -18.82
CA ASN A 201 -21.85 12.96 -20.18
C ASN A 201 -20.35 12.91 -20.49
N PHE A 202 -19.81 11.70 -20.54
CA PHE A 202 -18.40 11.46 -20.83
C PHE A 202 -18.19 10.25 -21.74
N THR A 203 -17.01 10.19 -22.35
CA THR A 203 -16.47 8.97 -22.96
C THR A 203 -14.98 8.90 -22.67
N LEU A 204 -14.52 7.72 -22.27
CA LEU A 204 -13.14 7.49 -21.87
C LEU A 204 -12.44 6.70 -22.96
N VAL A 205 -11.37 7.26 -23.51
CA VAL A 205 -10.64 6.68 -24.64
C VAL A 205 -9.23 6.34 -24.21
N VAL A 206 -8.87 5.06 -24.35
CA VAL A 206 -7.49 4.58 -24.23
C VAL A 206 -6.81 4.75 -25.58
N THR A 207 -5.69 5.45 -25.60
CA THR A 207 -4.77 5.47 -26.74
C THR A 207 -3.68 4.45 -26.46
N THR A 208 -3.51 3.48 -27.35
CA THR A 208 -2.48 2.45 -27.22
C THR A 208 -1.13 2.94 -27.74
N ILE A 209 -0.04 2.30 -27.32
CA ILE A 209 1.33 2.58 -27.80
C ILE A 209 1.43 2.46 -29.34
N ALA A 210 0.60 1.61 -29.95
CA ALA A 210 0.50 1.45 -31.40
C ALA A 210 -0.36 2.53 -32.10
N GLY A 211 -0.89 3.51 -31.35
CA GLY A 211 -1.76 4.58 -31.85
C GLY A 211 -3.23 4.21 -32.01
N GLY A 212 -3.64 3.02 -31.58
CA GLY A 212 -5.05 2.61 -31.58
C GLY A 212 -5.85 3.41 -30.55
N ARG A 213 -7.08 3.81 -30.88
CA ARG A 213 -7.98 4.54 -29.97
C ARG A 213 -9.21 3.70 -29.68
N ILE A 214 -9.43 3.36 -28.41
CA ILE A 214 -10.51 2.45 -27.99
C ILE A 214 -11.27 3.12 -26.85
N ALA A 215 -12.58 3.29 -27.02
CA ALA A 215 -13.45 3.80 -25.97
C ALA A 215 -13.87 2.65 -25.04
N ILE A 216 -13.72 2.85 -23.73
CA ILE A 216 -14.00 1.82 -22.72
C ILE A 216 -15.35 2.07 -22.02
N PRO A 217 -16.19 1.03 -21.84
CA PRO A 217 -17.42 1.14 -21.07
C PRO A 217 -17.11 1.12 -19.57
N GLY A 218 -18.02 1.68 -18.76
CA GLY A 218 -17.94 1.60 -17.31
C GLY A 218 -18.16 2.93 -16.60
N GLU A 219 -18.00 2.85 -15.29
CA GLU A 219 -17.95 3.96 -14.35
C GLU A 219 -16.51 4.10 -13.86
N PHE A 220 -16.03 5.33 -13.68
CA PHE A 220 -14.64 5.59 -13.34
C PHE A 220 -14.52 6.60 -12.22
N ASP A 221 -13.56 6.39 -11.33
CA ASP A 221 -13.13 7.38 -10.35
C ASP A 221 -11.75 7.87 -10.77
N LEU A 222 -11.66 9.15 -11.13
CA LEU A 222 -10.41 9.79 -11.51
C LEU A 222 -9.82 10.48 -10.28
N ILE A 223 -8.63 10.04 -9.87
CA ILE A 223 -7.87 10.66 -8.79
C ILE A 223 -6.75 11.48 -9.43
N PRO A 224 -6.78 12.82 -9.32
CA PRO A 224 -5.67 13.66 -9.73
C PRO A 224 -4.34 13.22 -9.10
N GLN A 225 -3.28 13.13 -9.90
CA GLN A 225 -1.96 12.64 -9.48
C GLN A 225 -1.35 13.44 -8.33
N ASP A 226 -1.67 14.72 -8.23
CA ASP A 226 -1.22 15.65 -7.20
C ASP A 226 -1.95 15.49 -5.84
N LEU A 227 -2.95 14.61 -5.76
CA LEU A 227 -3.54 14.14 -4.51
C LEU A 227 -2.86 12.89 -3.97
N GLU A 228 -2.06 12.17 -4.77
CA GLU A 228 -1.29 11.03 -4.27
C GLU A 228 -0.12 11.52 -3.41
N PRO A 229 0.13 10.89 -2.24
CA PRO A 229 1.28 11.22 -1.41
C PRO A 229 2.60 11.00 -2.18
N GLU A 230 3.36 12.07 -2.35
CA GLU A 230 4.70 12.04 -2.95
C GLU A 230 5.76 12.12 -1.84
N ILE A 231 6.79 11.27 -1.89
CA ILE A 231 7.94 11.41 -0.98
C ILE A 231 8.74 12.65 -1.39
N VAL A 232 8.90 13.60 -0.47
CA VAL A 232 9.70 14.81 -0.68
C VAL A 232 11.09 14.62 -0.05
N PRO A 233 12.17 15.06 -0.72
CA PRO A 233 13.55 14.90 -0.23
C PRO A 233 13.90 15.98 0.82
N LEU A 234 13.04 16.19 1.80
CA LEU A 234 13.20 17.17 2.88
C LEU A 234 13.43 16.43 4.20
N VAL A 235 14.40 16.90 4.98
CA VAL A 235 14.68 16.35 6.32
C VAL A 235 14.14 17.28 7.40
N PHE A 236 13.18 16.79 8.17
CA PHE A 236 12.59 17.52 9.30
C PHE A 236 13.30 17.12 10.59
N GLY A 237 13.66 18.08 11.44
CA GLY A 237 14.36 17.81 12.69
C GLY A 237 13.91 18.69 13.85
N ALA A 238 13.81 18.12 15.05
CA ALA A 238 13.63 18.86 16.29
C ALA A 238 14.10 18.02 17.47
N GLY A 239 14.76 18.60 18.47
CA GLY A 239 15.13 17.85 19.69
C GLY A 239 16.06 16.65 19.47
N GLY A 240 16.85 16.66 18.40
CA GLY A 240 17.72 15.53 18.02
C GLY A 240 17.03 14.40 17.26
N VAL A 241 15.70 14.44 17.09
CA VAL A 241 14.97 13.49 16.24
C VAL A 241 14.84 14.03 14.82
N THR A 242 14.86 13.13 13.83
CA THR A 242 14.80 13.50 12.40
C THR A 242 13.85 12.60 11.61
N TYR A 243 13.28 13.15 10.54
CA TYR A 243 12.42 12.47 9.56
C TYR A 243 12.93 12.77 8.15
N SER A 244 13.22 11.73 7.37
CA SER A 244 13.74 11.84 6.00
C SER A 244 12.81 11.26 4.92
N ALA A 245 11.74 10.56 5.33
CA ALA A 245 10.74 9.96 4.45
C ALA A 245 9.40 10.72 4.55
N VAL A 246 9.45 12.05 4.45
CA VAL A 246 8.24 12.89 4.55
C VAL A 246 7.43 12.78 3.28
N THR A 247 6.12 12.59 3.40
CA THR A 247 5.21 12.60 2.25
C THR A 247 4.44 13.90 2.17
N ARG A 248 4.26 14.42 0.96
CA ARG A 248 3.43 15.59 0.65
C ARG A 248 2.22 15.18 -0.17
N SER A 249 1.04 15.60 0.24
CA SER A 249 -0.20 15.45 -0.54
C SER A 249 -1.00 16.75 -0.55
N ARG A 250 -1.59 17.12 -1.69
CA ARG A 250 -2.50 18.28 -1.74
C ARG A 250 -3.82 17.93 -1.06
N ILE A 251 -4.32 18.82 -0.19
CA ILE A 251 -5.66 18.72 0.40
C ILE A 251 -6.66 19.50 -0.47
N ASP A 252 -6.32 20.74 -0.85
CA ASP A 252 -7.09 21.62 -1.73
C ASP A 252 -6.15 22.57 -2.49
N GLU A 253 -6.70 23.48 -3.30
CA GLU A 253 -5.91 24.42 -4.13
C GLU A 253 -4.86 25.20 -3.35
N GLU A 254 -5.10 25.52 -2.07
CA GLU A 254 -4.22 26.35 -1.25
C GLU A 254 -3.53 25.57 -0.13
N THR A 255 -3.80 24.27 0.05
CA THR A 255 -3.43 23.55 1.27
C THR A 255 -2.74 22.23 0.97
N VAL A 256 -1.60 22.00 1.62
CA VAL A 256 -0.84 20.75 1.55
C VAL A 256 -0.72 20.09 2.92
N GLU A 257 -0.77 18.76 2.94
CA GLU A 257 -0.37 17.94 4.08
C GLU A 257 1.07 17.50 3.90
N LEU A 258 1.89 17.69 4.93
CA LEU A 258 3.21 17.07 5.09
C LEU A 258 3.13 16.07 6.23
N ARG A 259 3.26 14.78 5.91
CA ARG A 259 3.21 13.71 6.89
C ARG A 259 4.62 13.22 7.20
N LEU A 260 5.02 13.32 8.47
CA LEU A 260 6.36 12.96 8.96
C LEU A 260 6.41 11.50 9.43
N SER A 261 5.31 11.02 10.00
CA SER A 261 5.09 9.64 10.44
C SER A 261 3.62 9.27 10.26
N ASP A 262 3.27 8.00 10.49
CA ASP A 262 1.86 7.55 10.42
C ASP A 262 0.94 8.29 11.40
N ALA A 263 1.49 8.85 12.48
CA ALA A 263 0.74 9.55 13.51
C ALA A 263 1.09 11.03 13.65
N LEU A 264 1.89 11.63 12.75
CA LEU A 264 2.29 13.03 12.82
C LEU A 264 2.28 13.70 11.44
N SER A 265 1.48 14.76 11.32
CA SER A 265 1.37 15.54 10.08
C SER A 265 1.21 17.04 10.33
N PHE A 266 1.53 17.82 9.31
CA PHE A 266 1.35 19.27 9.24
C PHE A 266 0.46 19.59 8.06
N THR A 267 -0.59 20.35 8.31
CA THR A 267 -1.36 21.01 7.27
C THR A 267 -0.86 22.43 7.14
N MET A 268 -0.40 22.85 5.95
CA MET A 268 0.04 24.21 5.70
C MET A 268 -0.61 24.78 4.45
N LYS A 269 -0.89 26.08 4.49
CA LYS A 269 -1.25 26.82 3.27
C LYS A 269 -0.02 26.99 2.38
N ASP A 270 -0.24 27.05 1.06
CA ASP A 270 0.78 27.20 0.02
C ASP A 270 1.86 28.21 0.48
N PRO A 271 3.16 27.88 0.34
CA PRO A 271 4.28 28.74 0.73
C PRO A 271 4.17 30.20 0.26
N GLU A 272 3.44 30.50 -0.83
CA GLU A 272 3.20 31.87 -1.28
C GLU A 272 2.30 32.71 -0.33
N LEU A 273 1.50 32.08 0.54
CA LEU A 273 0.50 32.72 1.41
C LEU A 273 0.92 32.85 2.88
N GLY A 274 2.14 32.43 3.23
CA GLY A 274 2.73 32.51 4.56
C GLY A 274 2.48 31.26 5.41
N LEU A 275 3.51 30.87 6.19
CA LEU A 275 3.51 29.66 7.02
C LEU A 275 2.56 29.80 8.22
N ARG A 276 1.28 29.55 8.00
CA ARG A 276 0.30 29.23 9.05
C ARG A 276 -0.27 27.86 8.77
N GLY A 277 -0.22 26.98 9.76
CA GLY A 277 -0.69 25.62 9.60
C GLY A 277 -1.05 24.97 10.94
N ALA A 278 -1.66 23.80 10.86
CA ALA A 278 -2.04 23.00 12.02
C ALA A 278 -1.17 21.74 12.06
N MET A 279 -0.63 21.42 13.24
CA MET A 279 -0.03 20.12 13.49
C MET A 279 -1.13 19.18 13.97
N SER A 280 -1.24 18.01 13.34
CA SER A 280 -2.16 16.95 13.72
C SER A 280 -1.35 15.74 14.17
N TRP A 281 -1.76 15.13 15.28
CA TRP A 281 -1.09 13.94 15.79
C TRP A 281 -2.07 12.95 16.42
N THR A 282 -1.68 11.68 16.40
CA THR A 282 -2.38 10.57 17.06
C THR A 282 -1.40 9.72 17.88
N SER A 283 -1.90 8.69 18.56
CA SER A 283 -1.04 7.74 19.27
C SER A 283 -0.29 6.85 18.29
N GLN A 284 1.00 6.66 18.54
CA GLN A 284 1.82 5.65 17.88
C GLN A 284 1.66 4.30 18.57
N GLU A 285 1.83 3.22 17.82
CA GLU A 285 1.78 1.84 18.34
C GLU A 285 3.08 1.47 19.05
N PHE A 286 4.22 1.78 18.44
CA PHE A 286 5.55 1.35 18.92
C PHE A 286 6.22 2.40 19.81
N LEU A 287 6.96 1.91 20.80
CA LEU A 287 7.67 2.73 21.80
C LEU A 287 8.64 3.72 21.17
N ALA A 288 9.46 3.27 20.21
CA ALA A 288 10.44 4.14 19.55
C ALA A 288 9.77 5.28 18.77
N ASP A 289 8.72 4.97 18.00
CA ASP A 289 7.98 5.95 17.21
C ASP A 289 7.22 6.95 18.09
N ALA A 290 6.54 6.46 19.13
CA ALA A 290 5.86 7.31 20.09
C ALA A 290 6.81 8.29 20.78
N LEU A 291 7.98 7.79 21.22
CA LEU A 291 9.00 8.63 21.85
C LEU A 291 9.56 9.65 20.85
N ARG A 292 9.77 9.25 19.59
CA ARG A 292 10.27 10.12 18.52
C ARG A 292 9.28 11.25 18.21
N ASP A 293 8.02 10.92 18.00
CA ASP A 293 6.96 11.87 17.68
C ASP A 293 6.74 12.85 18.84
N LEU A 294 6.60 12.36 20.07
CA LEU A 294 6.43 13.23 21.24
C LEU A 294 7.64 14.13 21.47
N THR A 295 8.86 13.62 21.28
CA THR A 295 10.07 14.45 21.38
C THR A 295 10.05 15.55 20.32
N PHE A 296 9.70 15.25 19.07
CA PHE A 296 9.58 16.25 18.02
C PHE A 296 8.55 17.34 18.38
N ILE A 297 7.34 16.91 18.80
CA ILE A 297 6.23 17.80 19.16
C ILE A 297 6.63 18.73 20.31
N MET A 298 7.18 18.18 21.42
CA MET A 298 7.57 18.99 22.59
C MET A 298 8.64 20.03 22.22
N HIS A 299 9.68 19.61 21.51
CA HIS A 299 10.75 20.54 21.10
C HIS A 299 10.24 21.60 20.11
N SER A 300 9.29 21.24 19.25
CA SER A 300 8.65 22.20 18.33
C SER A 300 7.85 23.26 19.08
N TRP A 301 7.12 22.87 20.13
CA TRP A 301 6.36 23.78 21.00
C TRP A 301 7.24 24.70 21.84
N GLU A 302 8.37 24.20 22.34
CA GLU A 302 9.30 24.97 23.18
C GLU A 302 10.08 26.00 22.37
N ASN A 303 10.41 25.68 21.11
CA ASN A 303 11.25 26.53 20.27
C ASN A 303 10.47 27.35 19.24
N SER A 304 9.14 27.22 19.22
CA SER A 304 8.24 27.84 18.23
C SER A 304 8.70 27.59 16.80
N GLY A 305 9.07 26.35 16.52
CA GLY A 305 9.64 25.96 15.23
C GLY A 305 10.43 24.66 15.27
N PHE A 306 10.85 24.22 14.10
CA PHE A 306 11.65 23.01 13.87
C PHE A 306 12.69 23.30 12.78
N GLU A 307 13.51 22.32 12.43
CA GLU A 307 14.51 22.42 11.37
C GLU A 307 14.01 21.69 10.11
N VAL A 308 14.24 22.29 8.95
CA VAL A 308 14.07 21.66 7.62
C VAL A 308 15.39 21.78 6.88
N ASP A 309 16.00 20.64 6.53
CA ASP A 309 17.35 20.56 5.94
C ASP A 309 18.40 21.34 6.75
N GLY A 310 18.28 21.29 8.08
CA GLY A 310 19.14 22.01 9.03
C GLY A 310 18.90 23.52 9.11
N GLN A 311 17.90 24.05 8.39
CA GLN A 311 17.48 25.45 8.51
C GLN A 311 16.32 25.59 9.48
N LYS A 312 16.43 26.52 10.41
CA LYS A 312 15.35 26.79 11.37
C LYS A 312 14.14 27.42 10.69
N VAL A 313 13.00 26.76 10.82
CA VAL A 313 11.68 27.21 10.40
C VAL A 313 10.88 27.64 11.61
N THR A 314 10.48 28.91 11.67
CA THR A 314 9.61 29.43 12.72
C THR A 314 8.17 29.03 12.41
N PHE A 315 7.48 28.47 13.40
CA PHE A 315 6.10 28.02 13.27
C PHE A 315 5.36 28.21 14.60
N GLU A 316 4.22 28.91 14.58
CA GLU A 316 3.41 29.10 15.78
C GLU A 316 2.51 27.88 16.02
N PHE A 317 2.63 27.28 17.20
CA PHE A 317 1.83 26.12 17.59
C PHE A 317 0.83 26.47 18.68
N SER A 318 -0.39 25.97 18.56
CA SER A 318 -1.31 25.89 19.69
C SER A 318 -0.96 24.70 20.56
N LYS A 319 -0.59 24.95 21.83
CA LYS A 319 -0.37 23.88 22.80
C LYS A 319 -1.73 23.37 23.31
N PRO A 320 -1.95 22.05 23.37
CA PRO A 320 -3.17 21.49 23.94
C PRO A 320 -3.18 21.66 25.47
N GLU A 321 -4.36 21.60 26.09
CA GLU A 321 -4.50 21.74 27.55
C GLU A 321 -3.71 20.67 28.31
N ASN A 322 -3.65 19.44 27.78
CA ASN A 322 -2.95 18.29 28.37
C ASN A 322 -1.45 18.20 28.01
N HIS A 323 -0.81 19.29 27.56
CA HIS A 323 0.60 19.24 27.15
C HIS A 323 1.57 18.81 28.26
N GLU A 324 1.27 19.09 29.54
CA GLU A 324 2.11 18.61 30.65
C GLU A 324 1.96 17.09 30.87
N GLU A 325 0.75 16.53 30.74
CA GLU A 325 0.54 15.07 30.79
C GLU A 325 1.28 14.38 29.64
N MET A 326 1.29 14.99 28.45
CA MET A 326 2.06 14.48 27.31
C MET A 326 3.57 14.52 27.56
N ARG A 327 4.07 15.55 28.27
CA ARG A 327 5.48 15.65 28.67
C ARG A 327 5.85 14.55 29.65
N GLU A 328 5.05 14.35 30.69
CA GLU A 328 5.24 13.27 31.67
C GLU A 328 5.22 11.89 30.98
N TYR A 329 4.30 11.69 30.04
CA TYR A 329 4.23 10.46 29.27
C TYR A 329 5.48 10.25 28.40
N ARG A 330 5.95 11.29 27.69
CA ARG A 330 7.22 11.25 26.93
C ARG A 330 8.38 10.86 27.82
N ASP A 331 8.50 11.49 29.00
CA ASP A 331 9.59 11.22 29.94
C ASP A 331 9.52 9.77 30.47
N HIS A 332 8.32 9.24 30.70
CA HIS A 332 8.13 7.82 31.03
C HIS A 332 8.59 6.90 29.88
N LEU A 333 8.20 7.18 28.63
CA LEU A 333 8.66 6.41 27.47
C LEU A 333 10.18 6.47 27.30
N ALA A 334 10.80 7.62 27.58
CA ALA A 334 12.25 7.78 27.55
C ALA A 334 12.94 6.88 28.58
N LYS A 335 12.38 6.75 29.80
CA LYS A 335 12.87 5.80 30.81
C LYS A 335 12.81 4.37 30.32
N LEU A 336 11.65 3.93 29.79
CA LEU A 336 11.49 2.57 29.25
C LEU A 336 12.50 2.29 28.14
N SER A 337 12.61 3.22 27.17
CA SER A 337 13.56 3.13 26.06
C SER A 337 15.01 3.01 26.54
N SER A 338 15.41 3.80 27.54
CA SER A 338 16.76 3.75 28.10
C SER A 338 17.09 2.40 28.77
N VAL A 339 16.12 1.75 29.43
CA VAL A 339 16.29 0.41 30.00
C VAL A 339 16.52 -0.62 28.91
N LEU A 340 15.72 -0.59 27.84
CA LEU A 340 15.88 -1.48 26.70
C LEU A 340 17.26 -1.30 26.07
N LEU A 341 17.63 -0.06 25.74
CA LEU A 341 18.93 0.26 25.13
C LEU A 341 20.10 -0.13 26.04
N HIS A 342 20.00 0.06 27.37
CA HIS A 342 21.04 -0.32 28.32
C HIS A 342 21.36 -1.81 28.26
N PHE A 343 20.35 -2.66 28.07
CA PHE A 343 20.54 -4.11 27.95
C PHE A 343 20.73 -4.61 26.52
N GLY A 344 20.77 -3.72 25.52
CA GLY A 344 20.96 -4.07 24.12
C GLY A 344 19.69 -4.54 23.40
N ALA A 345 18.51 -4.19 23.92
CA ALA A 345 17.22 -4.42 23.27
C ALA A 345 16.83 -3.22 22.38
N ASP A 346 16.18 -3.51 21.24
CA ASP A 346 15.66 -2.50 20.32
C ASP A 346 14.25 -2.02 20.74
N PRO A 347 14.07 -0.73 21.12
CA PRO A 347 12.76 -0.18 21.46
C PRO A 347 11.77 -0.15 20.29
N ALA A 348 12.22 -0.24 19.03
CA ALA A 348 11.34 -0.21 17.86
C ALA A 348 10.46 -1.46 17.74
N LEU A 349 10.82 -2.56 18.41
CA LEU A 349 10.07 -3.82 18.39
C LEU A 349 8.90 -3.85 19.39
N VAL A 350 8.85 -2.90 20.32
CA VAL A 350 7.95 -2.96 21.47
C VAL A 350 6.69 -2.15 21.21
N ALA A 351 5.55 -2.84 21.08
CA ALA A 351 4.24 -2.21 21.06
C ALA A 351 3.83 -1.78 22.47
N LEU A 352 3.28 -0.57 22.59
CA LEU A 352 2.99 0.07 23.87
C LEU A 352 1.79 -0.55 24.59
N ASP A 353 0.78 -1.01 23.83
CA ASP A 353 -0.45 -1.60 24.35
C ASP A 353 -0.27 -3.00 24.96
N GLU A 354 0.80 -3.68 24.58
CA GLU A 354 1.17 -4.98 25.15
C GLU A 354 1.75 -4.86 26.56
N ILE A 355 2.33 -3.70 26.91
CA ILE A 355 2.99 -3.50 28.20
C ILE A 355 1.92 -3.33 29.30
N THR A 356 1.86 -4.30 30.19
CA THR A 356 0.92 -4.24 31.32
C THR A 356 1.32 -3.17 32.34
N PRO A 357 0.38 -2.63 33.15
CA PRO A 357 0.70 -1.66 34.20
C PRO A 357 1.77 -2.15 35.19
N ASN A 358 1.76 -3.43 35.53
CA ASN A 358 2.78 -4.03 36.39
C ASN A 358 4.17 -4.09 35.70
N GLN A 359 4.23 -4.35 34.40
CA GLN A 359 5.49 -4.28 33.65
C GLN A 359 6.03 -2.86 33.58
N HIS A 360 5.17 -1.84 33.43
CA HIS A 360 5.59 -0.44 33.50
C HIS A 360 6.26 -0.10 34.85
N GLU A 361 5.67 -0.53 35.96
CA GLU A 361 6.26 -0.33 37.29
C GLU A 361 7.61 -1.08 37.43
N GLN A 362 7.68 -2.32 36.95
CA GLN A 362 8.91 -3.12 36.98
C GLN A 362 10.03 -2.46 36.16
N LEU A 363 9.73 -1.98 34.95
CA LEU A 363 10.71 -1.31 34.09
C LEU A 363 11.14 0.04 34.65
N SER A 364 10.23 0.80 35.30
CA SER A 364 10.62 2.02 36.00
C SER A 364 11.52 1.74 37.21
N ASN A 365 11.25 0.69 37.98
CA ASN A 365 12.15 0.28 39.06
C ASN A 365 13.52 -0.17 38.53
N LEU A 366 13.54 -0.86 37.39
CA LEU A 366 14.77 -1.29 36.73
C LEU A 366 15.58 -0.09 36.23
N HIS A 367 14.92 0.93 35.68
CA HIS A 367 15.53 2.22 35.33
C HIS A 367 16.22 2.86 36.54
N ASP A 368 15.53 2.95 37.67
CA ASP A 368 16.06 3.56 38.89
C ASP A 368 17.28 2.79 39.42
N VAL A 369 17.28 1.45 39.30
CA VAL A 369 18.43 0.61 39.67
C VAL A 369 19.62 0.84 38.75
N ILE A 370 19.41 0.88 37.43
CA ILE A 370 20.48 1.12 36.45
C ILE A 370 21.07 2.53 36.58
N SER A 371 20.24 3.50 36.92
CA SER A 371 20.64 4.90 37.12
C SER A 371 21.37 5.13 38.44
N GLY A 372 21.34 4.15 39.37
CA GLY A 372 21.92 4.24 40.70
C GLY A 372 21.03 4.95 41.74
N ASP A 373 19.78 5.26 41.40
CA ASP A 373 18.80 5.89 42.29
C ASP A 373 18.24 4.89 43.33
N LYS A 374 18.28 3.59 43.02
CA LYS A 374 17.86 2.50 43.91
C LYS A 374 18.87 1.36 43.92
N GLU A 375 19.00 0.69 45.07
CA GLU A 375 19.78 -0.55 45.19
C GLU A 375 18.97 -1.77 44.70
N ILE A 376 19.68 -2.83 44.29
CA ILE A 376 19.06 -4.11 43.94
C ILE A 376 18.42 -4.73 45.20
N PRO A 377 17.13 -5.10 45.19
CA PRO A 377 16.47 -5.69 46.35
C PRO A 377 17.17 -6.95 46.88
N GLU A 378 17.27 -7.11 48.21
CA GLU A 378 17.98 -8.23 48.87
C GLU A 378 17.62 -9.61 48.32
N ARG A 379 16.35 -9.85 47.98
CA ARG A 379 15.87 -11.11 47.40
C ARG A 379 16.54 -11.51 46.08
N TYR A 380 17.14 -10.55 45.37
CA TYR A 380 17.86 -10.78 44.12
C TYR A 380 19.39 -10.75 44.29
N GLN A 381 19.90 -10.32 45.45
CA GLN A 381 21.34 -10.20 45.69
C GLN A 381 22.08 -11.54 45.76
N GLY A 382 21.36 -12.65 45.92
CA GLY A 382 21.91 -14.02 45.81
C GLY A 382 22.40 -14.37 44.39
N GLY A 383 22.17 -13.51 43.41
CA GLY A 383 22.49 -13.74 42.01
C GLY A 383 21.51 -14.69 41.33
N GLY A 384 21.56 -14.73 40.00
CA GLY A 384 20.72 -15.63 39.20
C GLY A 384 20.20 -15.00 37.91
N ARG A 385 19.52 -15.82 37.11
CA ARG A 385 18.90 -15.41 35.85
C ARG A 385 17.52 -14.81 36.11
N ILE A 386 17.22 -13.70 35.44
CA ILE A 386 15.93 -13.03 35.48
C ILE A 386 15.46 -12.81 34.04
N ARG A 387 14.25 -13.29 33.71
CA ARG A 387 13.55 -12.90 32.48
C ARG A 387 12.60 -11.74 32.77
N GLN A 388 12.99 -10.52 32.44
CA GLN A 388 12.14 -9.33 32.59
C GLN A 388 11.20 -9.26 31.38
N ARG A 389 9.89 -9.38 31.61
CA ARG A 389 8.90 -9.28 30.51
C ARG A 389 8.68 -7.82 30.09
N VAL A 390 8.49 -7.61 28.80
CA VAL A 390 8.14 -6.33 28.16
C VAL A 390 7.08 -6.62 27.11
N GLY A 391 5.80 -6.45 27.46
CA GLY A 391 4.72 -6.99 26.62
C GLY A 391 4.79 -8.52 26.51
N HIS A 392 4.67 -9.05 25.29
CA HIS A 392 4.89 -10.47 25.01
C HIS A 392 6.38 -10.86 25.00
N TRP A 393 7.28 -9.87 24.89
CA TRP A 393 8.71 -10.09 24.85
C TRP A 393 9.33 -10.41 26.22
N GLY A 394 10.55 -10.97 26.20
CA GLY A 394 11.41 -11.11 27.36
C GLY A 394 12.80 -10.49 27.14
N MET A 395 13.35 -9.83 28.17
CA MET A 395 14.77 -9.52 28.28
C MET A 395 15.43 -10.52 29.23
N GLU A 396 16.51 -11.14 28.78
CA GLU A 396 17.27 -12.13 29.54
C GLU A 396 18.42 -11.46 30.28
N LEU A 397 18.30 -11.40 31.60
CA LEU A 397 19.20 -10.68 32.49
C LEU A 397 19.86 -11.63 33.47
N VAL A 398 21.02 -11.24 33.98
CA VAL A 398 21.73 -11.93 35.06
C VAL A 398 22.02 -10.93 36.16
N VAL A 399 21.64 -11.29 37.39
CA VAL A 399 22.10 -10.60 38.58
C VAL A 399 23.39 -11.26 39.02
N LEU A 400 24.46 -10.48 39.06
CA LEU A 400 25.73 -10.88 39.61
C LEU A 400 25.74 -10.50 41.08
N ALA A 401 25.92 -11.52 41.93
CA ALA A 401 25.99 -11.35 43.37
C ALA A 401 27.12 -10.37 43.75
N PRO A 402 26.95 -9.61 44.85
CA PRO A 402 27.99 -8.71 45.30
C PRO A 402 29.25 -9.49 45.68
N THR A 403 30.41 -8.89 45.42
CA THR A 403 31.71 -9.35 45.92
C THR A 403 32.27 -8.31 46.88
N ASP A 404 33.38 -8.61 47.57
CA ASP A 404 34.05 -7.66 48.45
C ASP A 404 34.50 -6.38 47.69
N GLU A 405 34.69 -6.47 46.37
CA GLU A 405 35.18 -5.38 45.52
C GLU A 405 34.10 -4.72 44.66
N THR A 406 32.98 -5.40 44.40
CA THR A 406 31.93 -4.92 43.48
C THR A 406 30.52 -5.12 44.05
N PRO A 407 29.65 -4.11 44.07
CA PRO A 407 28.26 -4.28 44.47
C PRO A 407 27.53 -5.21 43.49
N ALA A 408 26.34 -5.67 43.91
CA ALA A 408 25.47 -6.44 43.05
C ALA A 408 25.14 -5.64 41.78
N ARG A 409 25.14 -6.30 40.63
CA ARG A 409 24.87 -5.65 39.33
C ARG A 409 23.94 -6.50 38.47
N ILE A 410 23.11 -5.84 37.68
CA ILE A 410 22.25 -6.49 36.68
C ILE A 410 22.89 -6.24 35.33
N VAL A 411 23.12 -7.31 34.56
CA VAL A 411 23.68 -7.25 33.21
C VAL A 411 22.84 -8.08 32.26
N SER A 412 23.02 -7.87 30.95
CA SER A 412 22.45 -8.76 29.93
C SER A 412 23.05 -10.16 30.05
N LEU A 413 22.26 -11.20 29.78
CA LEU A 413 22.75 -12.58 29.66
C LEU A 413 23.81 -12.73 28.54
N PHE A 414 23.77 -11.83 27.55
CA PHE A 414 24.66 -11.83 26.39
C PHE A 414 25.80 -10.80 26.52
N ASP A 415 26.02 -10.27 27.72
CA ASP A 415 27.09 -9.30 27.97
C ASP A 415 28.48 -9.95 27.80
N ALA A 416 29.31 -9.35 26.95
CA ALA A 416 30.68 -9.82 26.69
C ALA A 416 31.59 -9.77 27.94
N GLY A 417 31.21 -8.99 28.96
CA GLY A 417 31.91 -8.91 30.24
C GLY A 417 31.67 -10.10 31.18
N LEU A 418 30.79 -11.04 30.81
CA LEU A 418 30.60 -12.31 31.53
C LEU A 418 31.78 -13.23 31.22
N SER A 419 32.82 -13.19 32.06
CA SER A 419 34.09 -13.90 31.89
C SER A 419 34.06 -15.40 32.22
N HIS A 420 32.89 -15.95 32.54
CA HIS A 420 32.72 -17.35 32.92
C HIS A 420 32.05 -18.16 31.81
N HIS A 421 32.55 -19.36 31.56
CA HIS A 421 31.89 -20.31 30.68
C HIS A 421 30.58 -20.80 31.30
N PHE A 422 29.53 -20.90 30.49
CA PHE A 422 28.28 -21.52 30.88
C PHE A 422 28.40 -23.04 30.71
N ALA A 423 27.68 -23.79 31.53
CA ALA A 423 27.75 -25.24 31.53
C ALA A 423 26.36 -25.85 31.80
N VAL A 424 26.07 -26.96 31.12
CA VAL A 424 24.87 -27.77 31.34
C VAL A 424 25.27 -29.15 31.85
N ALA A 425 24.56 -29.65 32.86
CA ALA A 425 24.74 -31.00 33.37
C ALA A 425 24.17 -32.01 32.36
N GLN A 426 24.85 -33.13 32.14
CA GLN A 426 24.40 -34.16 31.19
C GLN A 426 23.23 -35.02 31.70
N ASP A 427 22.96 -35.02 33.01
CA ASP A 427 21.84 -35.71 33.69
C ASP A 427 21.50 -35.00 35.02
N ASP A 428 20.42 -35.41 35.66
CA ASP A 428 19.99 -34.90 36.99
C ASP A 428 21.05 -35.07 38.10
N ASP A 429 22.03 -35.98 37.91
CA ASP A 429 23.21 -36.12 38.77
C ASP A 429 24.51 -35.72 38.03
N PRO A 430 24.92 -34.44 38.10
CA PRO A 430 26.12 -33.93 37.42
C PRO A 430 27.44 -34.56 37.92
N THR A 431 27.42 -35.30 39.03
CA THR A 431 28.62 -35.90 39.60
C THR A 431 29.11 -37.15 38.84
N GLN A 432 28.26 -37.75 38.00
CA GLN A 432 28.59 -38.98 37.27
C GLN A 432 28.90 -38.76 35.78
N ASN A 433 28.17 -37.87 35.10
CA ASN A 433 28.25 -37.69 33.64
C ASN A 433 28.89 -36.35 33.19
N GLY A 434 29.31 -35.51 34.15
CA GLY A 434 30.06 -34.28 33.86
C GLY A 434 29.21 -33.15 33.26
N TYR A 435 29.90 -32.11 32.82
CA TYR A 435 29.31 -30.88 32.30
C TYR A 435 29.73 -30.66 30.84
N SER A 436 28.79 -30.22 30.01
CA SER A 436 29.08 -29.69 28.68
C SER A 436 29.19 -28.18 28.75
N ILE A 437 30.28 -27.62 28.24
CA ILE A 437 30.42 -26.17 28.08
C ILE A 437 29.52 -25.70 26.94
N ILE A 438 28.78 -24.63 27.20
CA ILE A 438 27.80 -24.04 26.29
C ILE A 438 27.93 -22.51 26.25
N THR A 439 27.26 -21.89 25.29
CA THR A 439 27.09 -20.44 25.20
C THR A 439 25.82 -20.00 25.96
N PRO A 440 25.66 -18.69 26.25
CA PRO A 440 24.41 -18.19 26.82
C PRO A 440 23.18 -18.44 25.93
N TYR A 441 23.38 -18.54 24.60
CA TYR A 441 22.30 -18.79 23.65
C TYR A 441 21.70 -20.19 23.83
N ASP A 442 22.52 -21.19 24.17
CA ASP A 442 22.09 -22.58 24.36
C ASP A 442 21.18 -22.78 25.59
N ILE A 443 21.15 -21.80 26.51
CA ILE A 443 20.31 -21.81 27.71
C ILE A 443 18.86 -21.46 27.37
N LEU A 444 18.64 -20.76 26.26
CA LEU A 444 17.30 -20.32 25.88
C LEU A 444 16.49 -21.47 25.29
N PRO A 445 15.27 -21.71 25.79
CA PRO A 445 14.30 -22.56 25.11
C PRO A 445 14.05 -22.07 23.68
N LYS A 446 13.87 -23.01 22.76
CA LYS A 446 13.62 -22.75 21.33
C LYS A 446 12.39 -21.84 21.13
N GLU A 447 11.39 -21.98 21.99
CA GLU A 447 10.12 -21.22 21.95
C GLU A 447 10.29 -19.78 22.47
N GLU A 448 11.32 -19.54 23.28
CA GLU A 448 11.58 -18.25 23.90
C GLU A 448 12.55 -17.38 23.09
N LEU A 449 13.42 -18.00 22.29
CA LEU A 449 14.42 -17.33 21.45
C LEU A 449 13.81 -16.28 20.50
N PRO A 450 12.71 -16.55 19.75
CA PRO A 450 12.10 -15.56 18.85
C PRO A 450 11.68 -14.29 19.60
N ASN A 451 11.22 -14.46 20.85
CA ASN A 451 10.64 -13.42 21.69
C ASN A 451 11.65 -12.82 22.69
N THR A 452 12.96 -13.00 22.48
CA THR A 452 13.99 -12.42 23.35
C THR A 452 14.53 -11.13 22.74
N LEU A 453 14.31 -10.00 23.41
CA LEU A 453 14.59 -8.65 22.89
C LEU A 453 16.08 -8.29 22.87
N ASN A 454 16.81 -8.67 23.91
CA ASN A 454 18.22 -8.31 24.09
C ASN A 454 19.19 -9.37 23.52
N LEU A 455 18.74 -10.16 22.55
CA LEU A 455 19.60 -11.11 21.84
C LEU A 455 20.67 -10.38 21.05
N ASP A 456 21.94 -10.60 21.40
CA ASP A 456 23.07 -10.04 20.67
C ASP A 456 23.48 -10.95 19.50
N LEU A 457 22.66 -10.96 18.45
CA LEU A 457 22.88 -11.83 17.29
C LEU A 457 24.26 -11.60 16.62
N GLY A 458 24.81 -10.39 16.69
CA GLY A 458 26.13 -10.07 16.15
C GLY A 458 27.30 -10.70 16.90
N ARG A 459 27.09 -11.19 18.12
CA ARG A 459 28.11 -11.89 18.92
C ARG A 459 27.97 -13.41 18.92
N ILE A 460 27.02 -13.97 18.19
CA ILE A 460 26.76 -15.41 18.28
C ILE A 460 27.96 -16.24 17.84
N VAL A 461 28.62 -15.87 16.74
CA VAL A 461 29.79 -16.57 16.22
C VAL A 461 30.97 -16.46 17.18
N SER A 462 31.21 -15.27 17.74
CA SER A 462 32.31 -15.07 18.67
C SER A 462 32.11 -15.84 19.98
N ALA A 463 30.87 -15.99 20.44
CA ALA A 463 30.54 -16.81 21.60
C ALA A 463 30.88 -18.30 21.39
N TYR A 464 30.50 -18.89 20.26
CA TYR A 464 30.87 -20.29 19.96
C TYR A 464 32.37 -20.46 19.68
N THR A 465 33.01 -19.46 19.06
CA THR A 465 34.46 -19.47 18.81
C THR A 465 35.26 -19.57 20.12
N GLN A 466 34.81 -18.90 21.19
CA GLN A 466 35.48 -18.96 22.50
C GLN A 466 35.49 -20.37 23.10
N ILE A 467 34.53 -21.21 22.74
CA ILE A 467 34.39 -22.58 23.23
C ILE A 467 34.64 -23.62 22.13
N ALA A 468 35.27 -23.24 21.00
CA ALA A 468 35.47 -24.11 19.84
C ALA A 468 36.28 -25.38 20.16
N SER A 469 37.16 -25.34 21.17
CA SER A 469 38.00 -26.48 21.56
C SER A 469 37.24 -27.64 22.20
N TYR A 470 35.98 -27.44 22.62
CA TYR A 470 35.18 -28.49 23.23
C TYR A 470 34.46 -29.34 22.16
N SER A 471 34.50 -30.66 22.31
CA SER A 471 34.00 -31.61 21.29
C SER A 471 32.51 -31.50 20.99
N THR A 472 31.70 -30.97 21.92
CA THR A 472 30.25 -30.80 21.75
C THR A 472 29.87 -29.49 21.08
N THR A 473 30.80 -28.55 20.93
CA THR A 473 30.51 -27.17 20.50
C THR A 473 29.87 -27.11 19.12
N LEU A 474 30.39 -27.84 18.13
CA LEU A 474 29.83 -27.85 16.77
C LEU A 474 28.39 -28.38 16.75
N SER A 475 28.08 -29.36 17.61
CA SER A 475 26.72 -29.89 17.73
C SER A 475 25.76 -28.83 18.29
N TYR A 476 26.16 -28.11 19.34
CA TYR A 476 25.36 -27.02 19.91
C TYR A 476 25.18 -25.87 18.91
N ALA A 477 26.25 -25.47 18.23
CA ALA A 477 26.20 -24.44 17.20
C ALA A 477 25.23 -24.82 16.07
N ASN A 478 25.26 -26.07 15.59
CA ASN A 478 24.32 -26.54 14.56
C ASN A 478 22.87 -26.54 15.07
N HIS A 479 22.60 -26.93 16.32
CA HIS A 479 21.27 -26.79 16.91
C HIS A 479 20.82 -25.33 16.98
N MET A 480 21.72 -24.41 17.31
CA MET A 480 21.43 -22.99 17.34
C MET A 480 21.12 -22.43 15.94
N VAL A 481 21.83 -22.86 14.89
CA VAL A 481 21.48 -22.54 13.49
C VAL A 481 20.03 -22.94 13.21
N LEU A 482 19.62 -24.16 13.59
CA LEU A 482 18.23 -24.59 13.42
C LEU A 482 17.24 -23.74 14.24
N SER A 483 17.59 -23.37 15.48
CA SER A 483 16.76 -22.51 16.33
C SER A 483 16.61 -21.10 15.75
N LEU A 484 17.66 -20.53 15.14
CA LEU A 484 17.60 -19.23 14.46
C LEU A 484 16.76 -19.28 13.20
N ILE A 485 16.90 -20.32 12.37
CA ILE A 485 16.04 -20.51 11.20
C ILE A 485 14.58 -20.64 11.66
N HIS A 486 14.31 -21.41 12.72
CA HIS A 486 12.96 -21.50 13.28
C HIS A 486 12.44 -20.15 13.79
N ALA A 487 13.27 -19.35 14.45
CA ALA A 487 12.87 -18.03 14.93
C ALA A 487 12.54 -17.07 13.80
N SER A 488 13.22 -17.19 12.66
CA SER A 488 12.88 -16.46 11.44
C SER A 488 11.50 -16.83 10.87
N ASP A 489 11.00 -18.04 11.12
CA ASP A 489 9.66 -18.45 10.70
C ASP A 489 8.54 -17.94 11.62
N ILE A 490 8.88 -17.32 12.77
CA ILE A 490 7.91 -16.90 13.80
C ILE A 490 7.69 -15.39 13.82
N ASP A 491 8.76 -14.59 13.82
CA ASP A 491 8.64 -13.12 13.88
C ASP A 491 9.09 -12.46 12.58
N GLU A 492 8.11 -12.00 11.80
CA GLU A 492 8.31 -11.34 10.50
C GLU A 492 9.21 -10.10 10.58
N ARG A 493 9.22 -9.38 11.71
CA ARG A 493 10.00 -8.15 11.90
C ARG A 493 11.49 -8.41 12.03
N ARG A 494 11.88 -9.64 12.38
CA ARG A 494 13.27 -10.03 12.67
C ARG A 494 13.82 -11.12 11.76
N VAL A 495 13.09 -11.49 10.70
CA VAL A 495 13.46 -12.56 9.75
C VAL A 495 14.91 -12.41 9.30
N GLU A 496 15.28 -11.25 8.76
CA GLU A 496 16.62 -11.07 8.18
C GLU A 496 17.71 -11.07 9.26
N ALA A 497 17.45 -10.51 10.44
CA ALA A 497 18.41 -10.54 11.54
C ALA A 497 18.71 -11.98 11.98
N PHE A 498 17.67 -12.82 12.12
CA PHE A 498 17.83 -14.23 12.46
C PHE A 498 18.49 -15.04 11.35
N LEU A 499 18.08 -14.86 10.09
CA LEU A 499 18.68 -15.55 8.94
C LEU A 499 20.14 -15.15 8.72
N HIS A 500 20.50 -13.89 8.96
CA HIS A 500 21.88 -13.43 8.92
C HIS A 500 22.74 -14.13 9.97
N ALA A 501 22.29 -14.12 11.24
CA ALA A 501 22.99 -14.82 12.31
C ALA A 501 23.11 -16.33 12.06
N ALA A 502 22.05 -16.96 11.51
CA ALA A 502 22.07 -18.37 11.15
C ALA A 502 23.09 -18.65 10.04
N SER A 503 23.17 -17.77 9.04
CA SER A 503 24.12 -17.86 7.93
C SER A 503 25.56 -17.74 8.43
N GLU A 504 25.87 -16.72 9.22
CA GLU A 504 27.21 -16.49 9.76
C GLU A 504 27.66 -17.65 10.65
N LEU A 505 26.77 -18.16 11.51
CA LEU A 505 27.09 -19.30 12.36
C LEU A 505 27.27 -20.58 11.55
N ASN A 506 26.44 -20.82 10.53
CA ASN A 506 26.58 -21.99 9.66
C ASN A 506 27.87 -21.94 8.81
N ASP A 507 28.26 -20.75 8.34
CA ASP A 507 29.52 -20.54 7.63
C ASP A 507 30.74 -20.77 8.53
N TRP A 508 30.66 -20.34 9.79
CA TRP A 508 31.67 -20.65 10.80
C TRP A 508 31.79 -22.16 11.05
N ILE A 509 30.67 -22.88 11.19
CA ILE A 509 30.68 -24.35 11.33
C ILE A 509 31.34 -25.02 10.11
N ILE A 510 31.04 -24.55 8.88
CA ILE A 510 31.66 -25.07 7.66
C ILE A 510 33.17 -24.79 7.62
N GLY A 511 33.62 -23.65 8.17
CA GLY A 511 35.04 -23.36 8.33
C GLY A 511 35.77 -24.35 9.25
N GLU A 512 35.11 -24.80 10.32
CA GLU A 512 35.69 -25.71 11.31
C GLU A 512 35.57 -27.20 10.92
N ASP A 513 34.43 -27.63 10.35
CA ASP A 513 34.10 -29.05 10.10
C ASP A 513 33.93 -29.41 8.61
N GLY A 514 34.08 -28.42 7.72
CA GLY A 514 33.90 -28.57 6.28
C GLY A 514 32.45 -28.65 5.83
N GLU A 515 32.26 -28.90 4.53
CA GLU A 515 30.95 -28.97 3.89
C GLU A 515 30.26 -30.33 4.11
N GLN A 516 29.82 -30.59 5.34
CA GLN A 516 28.98 -31.75 5.64
C GLN A 516 27.57 -31.58 5.05
N PRO A 517 26.88 -32.69 4.70
CA PRO A 517 25.52 -32.66 4.15
C PRO A 517 24.54 -31.79 4.94
N ILE A 518 24.60 -31.84 6.28
CA ILE A 518 23.73 -31.06 7.16
C ILE A 518 24.00 -29.55 7.07
N HIS A 519 25.27 -29.13 6.95
CA HIS A 519 25.63 -27.71 6.84
C HIS A 519 25.18 -27.14 5.50
N LEU A 520 25.28 -27.93 4.43
CA LEU A 520 24.79 -27.57 3.10
C LEU A 520 23.26 -27.44 3.09
N ILE A 521 22.55 -28.38 3.72
CA ILE A 521 21.09 -28.30 3.86
C ILE A 521 20.69 -27.05 4.64
N ASN A 522 21.34 -26.75 5.77
CA ASN A 522 21.07 -25.53 6.54
C ASN A 522 21.32 -24.27 5.70
N ARG A 523 22.44 -24.21 4.96
CA ARG A 523 22.74 -23.10 4.05
C ARG A 523 21.60 -22.89 3.03
N TRP A 524 21.14 -23.96 2.38
CA TRP A 524 20.04 -23.85 1.41
C TRP A 524 18.69 -23.53 2.05
N GLN A 525 18.43 -24.00 3.28
CA GLN A 525 17.24 -23.63 4.05
C GLN A 525 17.19 -22.14 4.40
N ILE A 526 18.34 -21.54 4.67
CA ILE A 526 18.47 -20.10 4.92
C ILE A 526 18.22 -19.33 3.62
N GLU A 527 18.90 -19.72 2.55
CA GLU A 527 18.78 -19.03 1.25
C GLU A 527 17.36 -19.12 0.67
N CYS A 528 16.69 -20.27 0.80
CA CYS A 528 15.33 -20.42 0.27
C CYS A 528 14.29 -19.56 1.00
N ARG A 529 14.56 -19.14 2.25
CA ARG A 529 13.72 -18.20 3.00
C ARG A 529 13.97 -16.74 2.62
N ARG A 530 15.18 -16.42 2.15
CA ARG A 530 15.52 -15.08 1.63
C ARG A 530 15.05 -14.86 0.20
N ARG A 531 15.15 -15.89 -0.63
CA ARG A 531 14.89 -15.82 -2.08
C ARG A 531 14.70 -17.20 -2.69
N THR A 532 14.28 -17.26 -3.94
CA THR A 532 14.34 -18.50 -4.71
C THR A 532 15.79 -18.97 -4.90
N LEU A 533 16.02 -20.27 -4.75
CA LEU A 533 17.33 -20.89 -5.03
C LEU A 533 17.70 -20.74 -6.52
N THR A 534 18.96 -20.39 -6.78
CA THR A 534 19.56 -20.29 -8.11
C THR A 534 19.71 -21.66 -8.78
N ASP A 535 19.88 -21.67 -10.10
CA ASP A 535 20.12 -22.92 -10.85
C ASP A 535 21.40 -23.63 -10.41
N THR A 536 22.43 -22.87 -10.03
CA THR A 536 23.67 -23.41 -9.46
C THR A 536 23.42 -24.10 -8.12
N GLU A 537 22.65 -23.49 -7.22
CA GLU A 537 22.29 -24.08 -5.93
C GLU A 537 21.41 -25.32 -6.13
N LYS A 538 20.38 -25.25 -6.98
CA LYS A 538 19.52 -26.39 -7.31
C LYS A 538 20.33 -27.57 -7.89
N THR A 539 21.36 -27.28 -8.68
CA THR A 539 22.26 -28.32 -9.20
C THR A 539 23.07 -28.98 -8.09
N SER A 540 23.59 -28.20 -7.14
CA SER A 540 24.28 -28.72 -5.96
C SER A 540 23.36 -29.56 -5.05
N VAL A 541 22.11 -29.12 -4.84
CA VAL A 541 21.11 -29.89 -4.10
C VAL A 541 20.83 -31.24 -4.77
N ARG A 542 20.67 -31.26 -6.10
CA ARG A 542 20.50 -32.52 -6.87
C ARG A 542 21.72 -33.43 -6.77
N ALA A 543 22.93 -32.87 -6.78
CA ALA A 543 24.15 -33.64 -6.62
C ALA A 543 24.23 -34.29 -5.24
N LEU A 544 23.88 -33.57 -4.16
CA LEU A 544 23.81 -34.14 -2.83
C LEU A 544 22.73 -35.23 -2.72
N LYS A 545 21.54 -34.98 -3.28
CA LYS A 545 20.46 -35.97 -3.34
C LYS A 545 20.93 -37.27 -4.00
N LEU A 546 21.64 -37.18 -5.12
CA LEU A 546 22.17 -38.36 -5.82
C LEU A 546 23.16 -39.16 -4.97
N LYS A 547 24.08 -38.48 -4.26
CA LYS A 547 25.00 -39.14 -3.31
C LYS A 547 24.24 -39.85 -2.19
N ALA A 548 23.21 -39.19 -1.65
CA ALA A 548 22.37 -39.75 -0.60
C ALA A 548 21.62 -41.02 -1.07
N SER A 549 21.04 -41.00 -2.28
CA SER A 549 20.38 -42.17 -2.88
C SER A 549 21.32 -43.33 -3.19
N ARG A 550 22.63 -43.08 -3.33
CA ARG A 550 23.65 -44.12 -3.55
C ARG A 550 24.22 -44.71 -2.26
N GLY A 551 23.78 -44.23 -1.09
CA GLY A 551 24.32 -44.65 0.21
C GLY A 551 25.73 -44.11 0.48
N GLU A 552 26.13 -43.04 -0.20
CA GLU A 552 27.45 -42.39 -0.01
C GLU A 552 27.44 -41.40 1.17
N VAL A 553 26.29 -41.20 1.81
CA VAL A 553 26.06 -40.23 2.89
C VAL A 553 25.32 -40.91 4.05
N GLU A 554 25.76 -40.64 5.28
CA GLU A 554 25.06 -41.09 6.49
C GLU A 554 23.64 -40.50 6.57
N ASP A 555 22.68 -41.31 7.01
CA ASP A 555 21.25 -40.96 7.03
C ASP A 555 20.71 -40.46 5.67
N GLY A 556 21.18 -41.08 4.58
CA GLY A 556 20.85 -40.70 3.20
C GLY A 556 19.36 -40.60 2.89
N GLU A 557 18.49 -41.36 3.57
CA GLU A 557 17.04 -41.25 3.42
C GLU A 557 16.51 -39.87 3.86
N ARG A 558 16.95 -39.36 5.03
CA ARG A 558 16.57 -38.02 5.50
C ARG A 558 17.18 -36.95 4.62
N ILE A 559 18.46 -37.08 4.26
CA ILE A 559 19.16 -36.13 3.38
C ILE A 559 18.47 -36.03 2.02
N ALA A 560 18.09 -37.16 1.41
CA ALA A 560 17.39 -37.17 0.13
C ALA A 560 16.02 -36.48 0.22
N LEU A 561 15.27 -36.70 1.30
CA LEU A 561 14.00 -36.03 1.56
C LEU A 561 14.19 -34.51 1.75
N CYS A 562 15.17 -34.08 2.57
CA CYS A 562 15.51 -32.66 2.72
C CYS A 562 15.84 -32.00 1.38
N CYS A 563 16.59 -32.69 0.51
CA CYS A 563 16.90 -32.20 -0.83
C CYS A 563 15.65 -32.11 -1.71
N ALA A 564 14.72 -33.06 -1.63
CA ALA A 564 13.46 -33.02 -2.39
C ALA A 564 12.58 -31.84 -1.97
N ILE A 565 12.49 -31.56 -0.66
CA ILE A 565 11.79 -30.39 -0.10
C ILE A 565 12.40 -29.09 -0.66
N LEU A 566 13.73 -28.95 -0.60
CA LEU A 566 14.43 -27.75 -1.09
C LEU A 566 14.34 -27.56 -2.61
N LEU A 567 14.06 -28.63 -3.36
CA LEU A 567 13.81 -28.57 -4.81
C LEU A 567 12.33 -28.32 -5.16
N GLU A 568 11.45 -28.26 -4.16
CA GLU A 568 9.99 -28.13 -4.30
C GLU A 568 9.37 -29.25 -5.15
N ASP A 569 9.98 -30.44 -5.14
CA ASP A 569 9.52 -31.62 -5.88
C ASP A 569 8.44 -32.36 -5.09
N ARG A 570 7.18 -31.98 -5.28
CA ARG A 570 6.04 -32.46 -4.48
C ARG A 570 5.84 -33.98 -4.55
N ASP A 571 5.88 -34.55 -5.75
CA ASP A 571 5.62 -35.97 -5.96
C ASP A 571 6.68 -36.82 -5.28
N GLU A 572 7.94 -36.46 -5.47
CA GLU A 572 9.06 -37.14 -4.84
C GLU A 572 9.06 -36.95 -3.31
N THR A 573 8.80 -35.71 -2.84
CA THR A 573 8.76 -35.39 -1.41
C THR A 573 7.74 -36.28 -0.70
N ARG A 574 6.55 -36.45 -1.28
CA ARG A 574 5.51 -37.33 -0.75
C ARG A 574 5.93 -38.79 -0.74
N PHE A 575 6.54 -39.28 -1.83
CA PHE A 575 7.02 -40.66 -1.92
C PHE A 575 8.09 -40.96 -0.85
N LEU A 576 9.09 -40.08 -0.70
CA LEU A 576 10.16 -40.23 0.29
C LEU A 576 9.65 -40.08 1.72
N TRP A 577 8.69 -39.18 1.95
CA TRP A 577 8.02 -39.03 3.23
C TRP A 577 7.33 -40.33 3.64
N ASP A 578 6.50 -40.89 2.76
CA ASP A 578 5.74 -42.12 3.00
C ASP A 578 6.63 -43.36 3.18
N ALA A 579 7.83 -43.36 2.62
CA ALA A 579 8.83 -44.41 2.80
C ALA A 579 9.61 -44.30 4.12
N LEU A 580 9.68 -43.10 4.73
CA LEU A 580 10.50 -42.84 5.91
C LEU A 580 9.89 -43.44 7.19
N ALA A 581 10.71 -43.96 8.11
CA ALA A 581 10.21 -44.46 9.40
C ALA A 581 9.58 -43.35 10.27
N ALA A 582 8.55 -43.69 11.05
CA ALA A 582 7.79 -42.72 11.86
C ALA A 582 8.65 -41.91 12.84
N SER A 583 9.65 -42.53 13.48
CA SER A 583 10.59 -41.83 14.38
C SER A 583 11.44 -40.78 13.65
N LYS A 584 11.79 -41.04 12.39
CA LYS A 584 12.53 -40.09 11.55
C LYS A 584 11.66 -38.94 11.05
N ARG A 585 10.37 -39.19 10.79
CA ARG A 585 9.38 -38.15 10.43
C ARG A 585 9.17 -37.15 11.56
N SER A 586 8.93 -37.65 12.78
CA SER A 586 8.71 -36.81 13.96
C SER A 586 9.90 -35.89 14.25
N ALA A 587 11.13 -36.34 14.01
CA ALA A 587 12.32 -35.50 14.15
C ALA A 587 12.35 -34.36 13.10
N LEU A 588 12.00 -34.65 11.83
CA LEU A 588 11.96 -33.65 10.75
C LEU A 588 10.86 -32.61 10.96
N GLU A 589 9.71 -33.00 11.49
CA GLU A 589 8.62 -32.08 11.87
C GLU A 589 9.07 -31.08 12.95
N GLY A 590 9.97 -31.52 13.85
CA GLY A 590 10.55 -30.66 14.88
C GLY A 590 11.63 -29.69 14.37
N TRP A 591 12.09 -29.85 13.13
CA TRP A 591 13.13 -29.02 12.51
C TRP A 591 12.53 -27.98 11.57
N PRO A 592 13.24 -26.86 11.30
CA PRO A 592 12.74 -25.80 10.43
C PRO A 592 12.42 -26.26 9.00
N ILE A 593 13.07 -27.33 8.51
CA ILE A 593 12.76 -27.88 7.19
C ILE A 593 11.35 -28.48 7.10
N GLY A 594 10.79 -28.91 8.24
CA GLY A 594 9.41 -29.38 8.34
C GLY A 594 8.39 -28.30 8.03
N ASN A 595 8.70 -27.03 8.30
CA ASN A 595 7.81 -25.91 7.92
C ASN A 595 7.70 -25.79 6.39
N LEU A 596 8.79 -26.03 5.66
CA LEU A 596 8.80 -26.06 4.19
C LEU A 596 8.11 -27.30 3.63
N LEU A 597 8.10 -28.41 4.38
CA LEU A 597 7.38 -29.63 3.99
C LEU A 597 5.86 -29.41 3.99
N GLN A 598 5.33 -28.68 4.98
CA GLN A 598 3.89 -28.43 5.11
C GLN A 598 3.29 -27.64 3.95
N THR A 599 4.10 -26.88 3.20
CA THR A 599 3.63 -26.14 2.02
C THR A 599 3.59 -27.00 0.75
N LEU A 600 4.15 -28.20 0.78
CA LEU A 600 4.33 -29.09 -0.38
C LEU A 600 3.44 -30.34 -0.36
N ILE A 601 2.95 -30.78 0.81
CA ILE A 601 2.16 -32.02 0.98
C ILE A 601 0.68 -31.73 1.23
#